data_AF-A0A1F6KWR8-F1
#
_entry.id   AF-A0A1F6KWR8-F1
#
_cell.length_a   1.000
_cell.length_b   1.000
_cell.length_c   1.000
_cell.angle_alpha   90.00
_cell.angle_beta   90.00
_cell.angle_gamma   90.00
#
_symmetry.space_group_name_H-M   'P 1'
#
loop_
_entity.id
_entity.type
_entity.pdbx_description
1 polymer ?
#
loop_
_entity_poly.entity_id
_entity_poly.type
_entity_poly.pdbx_seq_one_letter_code
_entity_poly.pdbx_strand_id
1 'polypeptide(L)'
;MQATVINVRTDKEVKENAIGAAKELGISLSDVINAALRNFIRTREVIFSDTPRMTPELERLIGRVEEDIKHNRNIDGPFHSAEEWNKYLDSK
;
A
#
# COMPACT_ATOMS: atom_id res chain seq x y z
N MET A 1 -10.80 6.21 -22.07
CA MET A 1 -10.19 6.99 -20.97
C MET A 1 -9.70 8.30 -21.54
N GLN A 2 -10.07 9.45 -20.95
CA GLN A 2 -9.48 10.73 -21.34
C GLN A 2 -8.24 10.96 -20.47
N ALA A 3 -7.08 11.16 -21.11
CA ALA A 3 -5.83 11.47 -20.43
C ALA A 3 -5.58 12.97 -20.54
N THR A 4 -5.21 13.60 -19.43
CA THR A 4 -4.86 15.02 -19.36
C THR A 4 -3.46 15.17 -18.82
N VAL A 5 -2.73 16.18 -19.31
CA VAL A 5 -1.35 16.43 -18.92
C VAL A 5 -1.31 17.30 -17.66
N ILE A 6 -0.49 16.89 -16.69
CA ILE A 6 -0.15 17.70 -15.51
C ILE A 6 1.31 18.15 -15.65
N ASN A 7 1.54 19.47 -15.70
CA ASN A 7 2.87 20.05 -15.71
C ASN A 7 3.24 20.53 -14.31
N VAL A 8 4.28 19.94 -13.72
CA VAL A 8 4.79 20.30 -12.38
C VAL A 8 6.20 20.85 -12.51
N ARG A 9 6.44 22.04 -11.96
CA ARG A 9 7.78 22.62 -11.83
C ARG A 9 8.41 22.11 -10.54
N THR A 10 9.63 21.60 -10.62
CA THR A 10 10.42 21.13 -9.48
C THR A 10 11.91 21.23 -9.82
N ASP A 11 12.75 21.12 -8.81
CA ASP A 11 14.20 21.10 -8.99
C ASP A 11 14.65 19.83 -9.71
N LYS A 12 15.73 19.96 -10.50
CA LYS A 12 16.28 18.86 -11.30
C LYS A 12 16.66 17.67 -10.42
N GLU A 13 17.36 17.94 -9.32
CA GLU A 13 17.80 16.93 -8.37
C GLU A 13 16.63 16.19 -7.72
N VAL A 14 15.59 16.91 -7.29
CA VAL A 14 14.36 16.32 -6.72
C VAL A 14 13.71 15.37 -7.72
N LYS A 15 13.61 15.79 -9.00
CA LYS A 15 13.04 14.95 -10.06
C LYS A 15 13.87 13.68 -10.28
N GLU A 16 15.19 13.80 -10.36
CA GLU A 16 16.09 12.66 -10.60
C GLU A 16 16.04 11.66 -9.44
N ASN A 17 16.07 12.15 -8.20
CA ASN A 17 15.95 11.31 -6.99
C ASN A 17 14.59 10.60 -6.92
N ALA A 18 13.49 11.30 -7.22
CA ALA A 18 12.16 10.70 -7.24
C ALA A 18 12.01 9.62 -8.32
N ILE A 19 12.63 9.79 -9.50
CA ILE A 19 12.66 8.76 -10.55
C ILE A 19 13.48 7.55 -10.08
N GLY A 20 14.62 7.78 -9.43
CA GLY A 20 15.45 6.71 -8.85
C GLY A 20 14.67 5.85 -7.86
N ALA A 21 14.05 6.50 -6.86
CA ALA A 21 13.24 5.82 -5.84
C ALA A 21 12.07 5.03 -6.45
N ALA A 22 11.39 5.57 -7.47
CA ALA A 22 10.31 4.84 -8.15
C ALA A 22 10.83 3.60 -8.88
N LYS A 23 11.99 3.70 -9.56
CA LYS A 23 12.60 2.57 -10.28
C LYS A 23 13.06 1.46 -9.36
N GLU A 24 13.60 1.78 -8.19
CA GLU A 24 13.98 0.80 -7.16
C GLU A 24 12.76 -0.03 -6.71
N LEU A 25 11.57 0.57 -6.74
CA LEU A 25 10.29 -0.08 -6.44
C LEU A 25 9.63 -0.73 -7.66
N GLY A 26 10.28 -0.72 -8.84
CA GLY A 26 9.77 -1.32 -10.07
C GLY A 26 8.60 -0.57 -10.73
N ILE A 27 8.38 0.70 -10.39
CA ILE A 27 7.26 1.52 -10.90
C ILE A 27 7.76 2.83 -11.53
N SER A 28 6.92 3.47 -12.35
CA SER A 28 7.27 4.77 -12.94
C SER A 28 6.93 5.93 -11.99
N LEU A 29 7.59 7.08 -12.14
CA LEU A 29 7.23 8.30 -11.40
C LEU A 29 5.76 8.71 -11.68
N SER A 30 5.26 8.47 -12.88
CA SER A 30 3.86 8.73 -13.24
C SER A 30 2.90 7.85 -12.43
N ASP A 31 3.25 6.60 -12.15
CA ASP A 31 2.44 5.70 -11.33
C ASP A 31 2.38 6.20 -9.90
N VAL A 32 3.50 6.66 -9.35
CA VAL A 32 3.58 7.26 -8.00
C VAL A 32 2.69 8.50 -7.92
N ILE A 33 2.78 9.43 -8.88
CA ILE A 33 1.97 10.64 -8.90
C ILE A 33 0.48 10.30 -9.00
N ASN A 34 0.10 9.38 -9.89
CA ASN A 34 -1.29 8.96 -10.05
C ASN A 34 -1.84 8.26 -8.80
N ALA A 35 -1.03 7.42 -8.15
CA ALA A 35 -1.41 6.79 -6.89
C ALA A 35 -1.61 7.83 -5.78
N ALA A 36 -0.71 8.81 -5.68
CA ALA A 36 -0.84 9.91 -4.73
C ALA A 36 -2.11 10.75 -4.97
N LEU A 37 -2.42 11.08 -6.22
CA LEU A 37 -3.65 11.82 -6.58
C LEU A 37 -4.91 11.02 -6.23
N ARG A 38 -4.95 9.71 -6.53
CA ARG A 38 -6.06 8.83 -6.14
C ARG A 38 -6.22 8.76 -4.63
N ASN A 39 -5.10 8.67 -3.92
CA ASN A 39 -5.08 8.67 -2.47
C ASN A 39 -5.66 9.97 -1.92
N PHE A 40 -5.20 11.11 -2.42
CA PHE A 40 -5.71 12.42 -2.04
C PHE A 40 -7.22 12.58 -2.31
N ILE A 41 -7.74 12.08 -3.45
CA ILE A 41 -9.18 12.10 -3.74
C ILE A 41 -9.97 11.27 -2.73
N ARG A 42 -9.40 10.13 -2.32
CA ARG A 42 -10.05 9.16 -1.44
C ARG A 42 -10.06 9.61 0.02
N THR A 43 -8.93 10.11 0.52
CA THR A 43 -8.78 10.54 1.91
C THR A 43 -9.20 12.00 2.11
N ARG A 44 -9.17 12.83 1.06
CA ARG A 44 -9.32 14.30 1.13
C ARG A 44 -8.28 14.96 2.03
N GLU A 45 -7.15 14.31 2.23
CA GLU A 45 -6.09 14.74 3.15
C GLU A 45 -4.71 14.55 2.52
N VAL A 46 -3.80 15.47 2.83
CA VAL A 46 -2.36 15.33 2.58
C VAL A 46 -1.68 15.25 3.94
N ILE A 47 -1.05 14.11 4.21
CA ILE A 47 -0.36 13.87 5.49
C ILE A 47 1.12 14.19 5.30
N PHE A 48 1.61 15.20 6.02
CA PHE A 48 3.04 15.42 6.22
C PHE A 48 3.40 14.86 7.59
N SER A 49 4.07 13.72 7.59
CA SER A 49 4.46 13.01 8.81
C SER A 49 5.74 12.25 8.54
N ASP A 50 6.68 12.31 9.46
CA ASP A 50 7.86 11.45 9.50
C ASP A 50 7.52 10.03 10.01
N THR A 51 6.36 9.89 10.65
CA THR A 51 5.85 8.63 11.19
C THR A 51 4.84 8.00 10.21
N PRO A 52 5.06 6.74 9.77
CA PRO A 52 4.10 6.03 8.92
C PRO A 52 2.72 5.90 9.57
N ARG A 53 1.65 6.13 8.81
CA ARG A 53 0.26 5.97 9.26
C ARG A 53 -0.46 4.99 8.34
N MET A 54 -1.32 4.16 8.92
CA MET A 54 -2.16 3.25 8.14
C MET A 54 -3.13 4.04 7.26
N THR A 55 -3.48 3.48 6.10
CA THR A 55 -4.56 4.04 5.28
C THR A 55 -5.92 3.66 5.89
N PRO A 56 -6.99 4.44 5.66
CA PRO A 56 -8.33 4.06 6.13
C PRO A 56 -8.79 2.67 5.67
N GLU A 57 -8.34 2.20 4.51
CA GLU A 57 -8.63 0.85 4.00
C GLU A 57 -7.89 -0.20 4.79
N LEU A 58 -6.61 0.05 5.10
CA LEU A 58 -5.82 -0.87 5.91
C LEU A 58 -6.39 -0.94 7.33
N GLU A 59 -6.76 0.19 7.93
CA GLU A 59 -7.44 0.21 9.23
C GLU A 59 -8.74 -0.59 9.21
N ARG A 60 -9.59 -0.42 8.19
CA ARG A 60 -10.82 -1.21 8.03
C ARG A 60 -10.55 -2.70 7.81
N LEU A 61 -9.50 -3.03 7.05
CA LEU A 61 -9.11 -4.42 6.81
C LEU A 61 -8.66 -5.08 8.10
N ILE A 62 -7.75 -4.44 8.84
CA ILE A 62 -7.24 -4.92 10.12
C ILE A 62 -8.36 -5.02 11.14
N GLY A 63 -9.27 -4.04 11.23
CA GLY A 63 -10.41 -4.10 12.15
C GLY A 63 -11.31 -5.32 11.93
N ARG A 64 -11.48 -5.79 10.67
CA ARG A 64 -12.18 -7.05 10.39
C ARG A 64 -11.38 -8.26 10.87
N VAL A 65 -10.07 -8.27 10.65
CA VAL A 65 -9.17 -9.34 11.10
C VAL A 65 -9.15 -9.43 12.63
N GLU A 66 -9.11 -8.30 13.33
CA GLU A 66 -9.15 -8.24 14.80
C GLU A 66 -10.46 -8.80 15.36
N GLU A 67 -11.59 -8.49 14.73
CA GLU A 67 -12.90 -9.02 15.11
C GLU A 67 -13.00 -10.54 14.89
N ASP A 68 -12.43 -11.03 13.79
CA ASP A 68 -12.33 -12.46 13.48
C ASP A 68 -11.44 -13.20 14.49
N ILE A 69 -10.29 -12.63 14.86
CA ILE A 69 -9.41 -13.15 15.91
C ILE A 69 -10.13 -13.22 17.26
N LYS A 70 -10.80 -12.13 17.66
CA LYS A 70 -11.52 -12.04 18.94
C LYS A 70 -12.60 -13.11 19.09
N HIS A 71 -13.24 -13.48 17.99
CA HIS A 71 -14.33 -14.45 17.97
C HIS A 71 -13.91 -15.84 17.50
N ASN A 72 -12.61 -16.05 17.24
CA ASN A 72 -12.06 -17.30 16.75
C ASN A 72 -12.75 -17.79 15.44
N ARG A 73 -12.92 -16.87 14.48
CA ARG A 73 -13.55 -17.10 13.17
C ARG A 73 -12.56 -16.83 12.05
N ASN A 74 -12.65 -17.54 10.94
CA ASN A 74 -11.76 -17.35 9.76
C ASN A 74 -10.26 -17.47 10.09
N ILE A 75 -9.90 -18.35 11.04
CA ILE A 75 -8.52 -18.63 11.44
C ILE A 75 -8.23 -20.09 11.08
N ASP A 76 -7.12 -20.32 10.38
CA ASP A 76 -6.58 -21.64 10.12
C ASP A 76 -5.28 -21.85 10.91
N GLY A 77 -5.11 -23.03 11.47
CA GLY A 77 -4.03 -23.38 12.40
C GLY A 77 -4.55 -23.80 13.79
N PRO A 78 -3.68 -23.83 14.83
CA PRO A 78 -2.27 -23.46 14.79
C PRO A 78 -1.46 -24.43 13.93
N PHE A 79 -0.44 -23.90 13.26
CA PHE A 79 0.55 -24.71 12.55
C PHE A 79 1.76 -24.92 13.45
N HIS A 80 2.31 -26.12 13.44
CA HIS A 80 3.42 -26.51 14.32
C HIS A 80 4.78 -26.49 13.62
N SER A 81 4.81 -26.28 12.29
CA SER A 81 6.05 -26.09 11.53
C SER A 81 5.85 -25.19 10.30
N ALA A 82 6.96 -24.63 9.80
CA ALA A 82 6.95 -23.87 8.55
C ALA A 82 6.56 -24.74 7.33
N GLU A 83 6.91 -26.03 7.35
CA GLU A 83 6.53 -26.98 6.29
C GLU A 83 5.02 -27.22 6.25
N GLU A 84 4.38 -27.32 7.42
CA GLU A 84 2.92 -27.45 7.54
C GLU A 84 2.20 -26.20 7.02
N TRP A 85 2.70 -25.02 7.39
CA TRP A 85 2.22 -23.73 6.90
C TRP A 85 2.30 -23.61 5.38
N ASN A 86 3.47 -23.93 4.80
CA ASN A 86 3.67 -23.84 3.35
C ASN A 86 2.74 -24.78 2.58
N LYS A 87 2.62 -26.04 3.05
CA LYS A 87 1.71 -27.01 2.44
C LYS A 87 0.25 -26.54 2.48
N TYR A 88 -0.16 -25.88 3.56
CA TYR A 88 -1.49 -25.29 3.66
C TYR A 88 -1.71 -24.17 2.64
N LEU A 89 -0.77 -23.22 2.54
CA LEU A 89 -0.86 -22.11 1.58
C LEU A 89 -0.85 -22.59 0.12
N ASP A 90 0.00 -23.57 -0.21
CA ASP A 90 0.08 -24.12 -1.57
C ASP A 90 -1.17 -24.92 -1.97
N SER A 91 -2.02 -25.30 -1.00
CA SER A 91 -3.27 -26.02 -1.24
C SER A 91 -4.49 -25.12 -1.51
N LYS A 92 -4.32 -23.79 -1.42
CA LYS A 92 -5.37 -22.78 -1.64
C LYS A 92 -5.25 -22.13 -3.01
#